data_AF-D1PHK7-F1
#
_entry.id   AF-D1PHK7-F1
#
_cell.length_a   1.000
_cell.length_b   1.000
_cell.length_c   1.000
_cell.angle_alpha   90.00
_cell.angle_beta   90.00
_cell.angle_gamma   90.00
#
_symmetry.space_group_name_H-M   'P 1'
#
loop_
_entity.id
_entity.type
_entity.pdbx_description
1 polymer ?
#
loop_
_entity_poly.entity_id
_entity_poly.type
_entity_poly.pdbx_seq_one_letter_code
_entity_poly.pdbx_strand_id
1 'polypeptide(L)'
;MEITKDKVTELFCIIDEFYKVFDAENAGKLLLSEGGVKRRRRKASLSDSEIMTILLYFHFGSFRNFKHYYLFFIRGTLKSYFPNAVSYNRFVELESRVFF
;
A
#
# COMPACT_ATOMS: atom_id res chain seq x y z
N MET A 1 -2.62 -11.32 -19.82
CA MET A 1 -1.59 -10.27 -19.78
C MET A 1 -0.44 -10.80 -18.94
N GLU A 2 0.70 -11.15 -19.53
CA GLU A 2 1.88 -11.51 -18.73
C GLU A 2 2.35 -10.26 -17.96
N ILE A 3 2.34 -10.36 -16.64
CA ILE A 3 2.89 -9.34 -15.75
C ILE A 3 4.40 -9.60 -15.67
N THR A 4 5.19 -8.76 -16.33
CA THR A 4 6.65 -8.78 -16.22
C THR A 4 7.09 -8.00 -14.99
N LYS A 5 8.22 -8.39 -14.38
CA LYS A 5 8.79 -7.68 -13.21
C LYS A 5 9.07 -6.20 -13.48
N ASP A 6 9.34 -5.83 -14.73
CA ASP A 6 9.65 -4.45 -15.09
C ASP A 6 8.41 -3.54 -15.03
N LYS A 7 7.25 -4.03 -15.53
CA LYS A 7 5.96 -3.31 -15.44
C LYS A 7 5.51 -3.12 -13.99
N VAL A 8 5.84 -4.12 -13.18
CA VAL A 8 5.66 -4.13 -11.74
C VAL A 8 6.44 -2.96 -11.12
N THR A 9 7.75 -2.89 -11.36
CA THR A 9 8.59 -1.81 -10.82
C THR A 9 8.17 -0.44 -11.34
N GLU A 10 7.82 -0.33 -12.62
CA GLU A 10 7.34 0.91 -13.23
C GLU A 10 6.06 1.42 -12.54
N LEU A 11 5.07 0.55 -12.34
CA LEU A 11 3.83 0.90 -11.64
C LEU A 11 4.11 1.35 -10.20
N PHE A 12 5.01 0.66 -9.48
CA PHE A 12 5.40 1.08 -8.14
C PHE A 12 6.05 2.47 -8.14
N CYS A 13 6.97 2.74 -9.07
CA CYS A 13 7.61 4.06 -9.20
C CYS A 13 6.58 5.16 -9.45
N ILE A 14 5.62 4.95 -10.36
CA ILE A 14 4.57 5.93 -10.65
C ILE A 14 3.72 6.21 -9.41
N ILE A 15 3.33 5.17 -8.68
CA ILE A 15 2.51 5.31 -7.46
C ILE A 15 3.29 6.05 -6.37
N ASP A 16 4.57 5.73 -6.18
CA ASP A 16 5.41 6.37 -5.17
C ASP A 16 5.64 7.86 -5.49
N GLU A 17 5.87 8.20 -6.75
CA GLU A 17 5.97 9.59 -7.21
C GLU A 17 4.64 10.34 -7.03
N PHE A 18 3.51 9.72 -7.36
CA PHE A 18 2.19 10.28 -7.10
C PHE A 18 1.98 10.58 -5.62
N TYR A 19 2.28 9.62 -4.72
CA TYR A 19 2.07 9.81 -3.28
C TYR A 19 2.98 10.89 -2.69
N LYS A 20 4.21 11.06 -3.20
CA LYS A 20 5.09 12.18 -2.79
C LYS A 20 4.46 13.54 -3.08
N VAL A 21 3.86 13.70 -4.27
CA VAL A 21 3.16 14.94 -4.65
C VAL A 21 1.86 15.09 -3.86
N PHE A 22 1.06 14.02 -3.78
CA PHE A 22 -0.20 13.99 -3.06
C PHE A 22 -0.02 14.35 -1.58
N ASP A 23 0.96 13.75 -0.90
CA ASP A 23 1.26 14.03 0.51
C ASP A 23 1.72 15.48 0.70
N ALA A 24 2.49 16.03 -0.24
CA ALA A 24 2.93 17.42 -0.19
C ALA A 24 1.76 18.40 -0.39
N GLU A 25 0.86 18.13 -1.33
CA GLU A 25 -0.32 18.97 -1.59
C GLU A 25 -1.38 18.87 -0.50
N ASN A 26 -1.49 17.70 0.14
CA ASN A 26 -2.42 17.43 1.23
C ASN A 26 -1.81 17.58 2.62
N ALA A 27 -0.57 18.06 2.72
CA ALA A 27 0.13 18.36 3.97
C ALA A 27 -0.63 19.46 4.75
N GLY A 28 -1.62 19.04 5.54
CA GLY A 28 -2.48 19.91 6.34
C GLY A 28 -3.99 19.73 6.14
N LYS A 29 -4.43 19.06 5.06
CA LYS A 29 -5.87 18.88 4.76
C LYS A 29 -6.42 17.51 5.18
N LEU A 30 -5.61 16.45 5.13
CA LEU A 30 -6.02 15.09 5.52
C LEU A 30 -6.03 14.85 7.04
N LEU A 31 -5.55 15.80 7.84
CA LEU A 31 -5.67 15.77 9.30
C LEU A 31 -7.05 16.24 9.77
N LEU A 32 -8.13 15.74 9.15
CA LEU A 32 -9.44 15.73 9.80
C LEU A 32 -9.49 14.53 10.76
N SER A 33 -8.61 14.55 11.76
CA SER A 33 -8.94 13.89 13.03
C SER A 33 -9.86 14.85 13.76
N GLU A 34 -11.15 14.77 13.48
CA GLU A 34 -12.17 15.33 14.35
C GLU A 34 -11.93 14.81 15.78
N GLY A 35 -11.77 15.74 16.71
CA GLY A 35 -11.60 15.44 18.13
C GLY A 35 -10.15 15.33 18.59
N GLY A 36 -9.55 16.49 18.90
CA GLY A 36 -8.53 16.85 19.92
C GLY A 36 -7.55 15.85 20.59
N VAL A 37 -7.59 14.56 20.28
CA VAL A 37 -6.76 13.52 20.88
C VAL A 37 -5.49 13.41 20.05
N LYS A 38 -4.36 13.80 20.65
CA LYS A 38 -3.03 13.63 20.05
C LYS A 38 -2.75 12.13 19.82
N ARG A 39 -3.05 11.62 18.62
CA ARG A 39 -2.66 10.27 18.22
C ARG A 39 -1.14 10.20 18.03
N ARG A 40 -0.53 9.18 18.61
CA ARG A 40 0.91 8.92 18.48
C ARG A 40 1.25 8.64 17.01
N ARG A 41 2.05 9.51 16.38
CA ARG A 41 2.57 9.31 15.01
C ARG A 41 3.70 8.26 15.02
N ARG A 42 3.34 6.97 15.18
CA ARG A 42 4.27 5.89 14.83
C ARG A 42 4.25 5.74 13.30
N LYS A 43 5.43 5.69 12.67
CA LYS A 43 5.53 5.28 11.28
C LYS A 43 4.87 3.90 11.17
N ALA A 44 3.80 3.79 10.38
CA ALA A 44 3.23 2.49 10.06
C ALA A 44 4.30 1.68 9.30
N SER A 45 4.32 0.37 9.50
CA SER A 45 5.28 -0.51 8.82
C SER A 45 5.14 -0.49 7.29
N LEU A 46 3.94 -0.13 6.79
CA LEU A 46 3.65 0.12 5.39
C LEU A 46 3.18 1.57 5.19
N SER A 47 3.78 2.23 4.21
CA SER A 47 3.36 3.51 3.65
C SER A 47 2.08 3.39 2.82
N ASP A 48 1.42 4.51 2.58
CA ASP A 48 0.18 4.53 1.78
C ASP A 48 0.44 4.16 0.31
N SER A 49 1.60 4.54 -0.26
CA SER A 49 2.03 4.10 -1.59
C SER A 49 2.25 2.59 -1.68
N GLU A 50 2.85 1.97 -0.66
CA GLU A 50 3.01 0.50 -0.61
C GLU A 50 1.65 -0.22 -0.53
N ILE A 51 0.73 0.27 0.29
CA ILE A 51 -0.62 -0.31 0.40
C ILE A 51 -1.34 -0.21 -0.95
N MET A 52 -1.32 0.97 -1.58
CA MET A 52 -1.97 1.19 -2.86
C MET A 52 -1.35 0.34 -3.98
N THR A 53 -0.03 0.17 -3.98
CA THR A 53 0.66 -0.71 -4.93
C THR A 53 0.18 -2.16 -4.77
N ILE A 54 0.12 -2.66 -3.54
CA ILE A 54 -0.33 -4.04 -3.27
C ILE A 54 -1.76 -4.27 -3.79
N LEU A 55 -2.66 -3.29 -3.60
CA LEU A 55 -4.04 -3.36 -4.09
C LEU A 55 -4.12 -3.30 -5.62
N LEU A 56 -3.44 -2.34 -6.24
CA LEU A 56 -3.45 -2.20 -7.70
C LEU A 56 -2.87 -3.44 -8.38
N TYR A 57 -1.80 -4.01 -7.84
CA TYR A 57 -1.24 -5.25 -8.36
C TYR A 57 -2.19 -6.43 -8.27
N PHE A 58 -2.99 -6.50 -7.20
CA PHE A 58 -3.99 -7.54 -7.11
C PHE A 58 -5.01 -7.43 -8.24
N HIS A 59 -5.43 -6.22 -8.59
CA HIS A 59 -6.37 -5.96 -9.69
C HIS A 59 -5.77 -6.28 -11.07
N PHE A 60 -4.48 -6.00 -11.28
CA PHE A 60 -3.82 -6.38 -12.53
C PHE A 60 -3.49 -7.87 -12.60
N GLY A 61 -3.27 -8.49 -11.44
CA GLY A 61 -2.99 -9.91 -11.29
C GLY A 61 -4.19 -10.81 -11.61
N SER A 62 -3.91 -12.03 -12.07
CA SER A 62 -4.95 -13.06 -12.28
C SER A 62 -5.30 -13.81 -10.98
N PHE A 63 -5.12 -13.19 -9.81
CA PHE A 63 -5.38 -13.83 -8.52
C PHE A 63 -6.88 -13.75 -8.18
N ARG A 64 -7.48 -14.89 -7.85
CA ARG A 64 -8.91 -14.95 -7.47
C ARG A 64 -9.19 -14.57 -6.02
N ASN A 65 -8.19 -14.68 -5.14
CA ASN A 65 -8.36 -14.51 -3.70
C ASN A 65 -7.26 -13.58 -3.16
N PHE A 66 -7.68 -12.47 -2.55
CA PHE A 66 -6.77 -11.45 -2.03
C PHE A 66 -5.89 -11.98 -0.88
N LYS A 67 -6.46 -12.78 0.02
CA LYS A 67 -5.71 -13.39 1.13
C LYS A 67 -4.62 -14.32 0.63
N HIS A 68 -4.91 -15.14 -0.38
CA HIS A 68 -3.92 -16.01 -1.00
C HIS A 68 -2.82 -15.20 -1.69
N TYR A 69 -3.21 -14.20 -2.49
CA TYR A 69 -2.28 -13.26 -3.12
C TYR A 69 -1.34 -12.60 -2.09
N TYR A 70 -1.89 -12.03 -1.02
CA TYR A 70 -1.09 -11.33 -0.02
C TYR A 70 -0.14 -12.27 0.73
N LEU A 71 -0.61 -13.44 1.15
CA LEU A 71 0.21 -14.36 1.94
C LEU A 71 1.31 -15.05 1.13
N PHE A 72 1.02 -15.46 -0.11
CA PHE A 72 1.96 -16.23 -0.91
C PHE A 72 2.77 -15.36 -1.87
N PHE A 73 2.14 -14.40 -2.52
CA PHE A 73 2.81 -13.57 -3.52
C PHE A 73 3.51 -12.37 -2.87
N ILE A 74 2.81 -11.55 -2.08
CA ILE A 74 3.43 -10.37 -1.45
C ILE A 74 4.44 -10.78 -0.38
N ARG A 75 4.03 -11.59 0.59
CA ARG A 75 4.91 -11.99 1.71
C ARG A 75 5.87 -13.13 1.37
N GLY A 76 5.66 -13.83 0.26
CA GLY A 76 6.54 -14.88 -0.25
C GLY A 76 7.41 -14.38 -1.39
N THR A 77 6.85 -14.35 -2.60
CA THR A 77 7.57 -14.02 -3.84
C THR A 77 8.16 -12.60 -3.86
N LEU A 78 7.43 -11.59 -3.38
CA LEU A 78 7.84 -10.18 -3.37
C LEU A 78 8.36 -9.71 -2.01
N LYS A 79 8.75 -10.63 -1.13
CA LYS A 79 9.24 -10.30 0.22
C LYS A 79 10.40 -9.30 0.22
N SER A 80 11.28 -9.36 -0.78
CA SER A 80 12.40 -8.41 -0.92
C SER A 80 11.96 -6.99 -1.22
N TYR A 81 10.82 -6.83 -1.89
CA TYR A 81 10.23 -5.52 -2.22
C TYR A 81 9.40 -4.97 -1.08
N PHE A 82 8.75 -5.84 -0.29
CA PHE A 82 7.95 -5.47 0.89
C PHE A 82 8.51 -6.10 2.18
N PRO A 83 9.74 -5.74 2.60
CA PRO A 83 10.38 -6.37 3.77
C PRO A 83 9.60 -6.13 5.07
N ASN A 84 8.85 -5.02 5.13
CA ASN A 84 8.05 -4.62 6.30
C ASN A 84 6.56 -4.98 6.16
N ALA A 85 6.21 -5.89 5.24
CA ALA A 85 4.82 -6.33 5.05
C ALA A 85 4.23 -6.86 6.37
N VAL A 86 3.09 -6.28 6.76
CA VAL A 86 2.38 -6.62 8.00
C VAL A 86 1.60 -7.93 7.87
N SER A 87 1.01 -8.42 8.98
CA SER A 87 0.07 -9.55 8.92
C SER A 87 -1.14 -9.22 8.03
N TYR A 88 -1.78 -10.24 7.44
CA TYR A 88 -2.94 -10.03 6.57
C TYR A 88 -4.05 -9.22 7.24
N ASN A 89 -4.41 -9.55 8.49
CA ASN A 89 -5.45 -8.82 9.22
C ASN A 89 -5.05 -7.35 9.42
N ARG A 90 -3.77 -7.10 9.76
CA ARG A 90 -3.27 -5.73 9.91
C ARG A 90 -3.27 -4.98 8.59
N PHE A 91 -3.03 -5.65 7.46
CA PHE A 91 -3.13 -5.04 6.15
C PHE A 91 -4.57 -4.60 5.85
N VAL A 92 -5.56 -5.48 6.09
CA VAL A 92 -6.99 -5.17 5.88
C VAL A 92 -7.44 -3.97 6.73
N GLU A 93 -6.93 -3.84 7.97
CA GLU A 93 -7.20 -2.64 8.78
C GLU A 93 -6.62 -1.36 8.15
N LEU A 94 -5.43 -1.44 7.56
CA LEU A 94 -4.72 -0.31 6.95
C LEU A 94 -5.24 0.05 5.57
N GLU A 95 -5.90 -0.87 4.87
CA GLU A 95 -6.49 -0.68 3.54
C GLU A 95 -7.41 0.55 3.49
N SER A 96 -8.17 0.80 4.55
CA SER A 96 -9.02 2.00 4.70
C SER A 96 -8.29 3.35 4.57
N ARG A 97 -6.96 3.40 4.70
CA ARG A 97 -6.18 4.64 4.63
C ARG A 97 -6.02 5.18 3.21
N VAL A 98 -6.11 4.31 2.21
CA VAL A 98 -5.83 4.67 0.80
C VAL A 98 -7.09 4.81 -0.04
N PHE A 99 -8.25 4.54 0.55
CA PHE A 99 -9.56 4.83 -0.04
C PHE A 99 -10.05 6.15 0.55
N PHE A 100 -9.95 7.22 -0.25
CA PHE A 100 -10.35 8.59 0.08
C PHE A 100 -11.72 8.93 -0.51
#